data_AF-A0ABD6YMT0-F1
#
_entry.id   AF-A0ABD6YMT0-F1
#
_cell.length_a   1.000
_cell.length_b   1.000
_cell.length_c   1.000
_cell.angle_alpha   90.00
_cell.angle_beta   90.00
_cell.angle_gamma   90.00
#
_symmetry.space_group_name_H-M   'P 1'
#
loop_
_entity.id
_entity.type
_entity.pdbx_description
1 polymer ?
#
loop_
_entity_poly.entity_id
_entity_poly.type
_entity_poly.pdbx_seq_one_letter_code
_entity_poly.pdbx_strand_id
1 'polypeptide(L)'
;MDKSDDFFSAWGKKIDWNKRVTSVCKPCWELKYCPYGQLVEDFPIQTKNDEKSCRIFGHDCPVFYVAETFTETKELRRISRPIPRTIQFKVLKRENQICRSCGNSVLDENIHFDHIIPWSKGGATEEHNIRLLCSKCNQKRSNNFEDEYLVKDFKELMGEPYDVDIVEFFTIAISYGHELKKLNNENPTARDYAERFANGDVSLFEEHIATIYSELSSFFNSKKPEELNQNEFELLKERWGFVDSEIYYLKDMCEVYEIEIEKGVEIEKSLFKRIGIRVKDRRTDLKKWSRY
;
A
#
# COMPACT_ATOMS: atom_id res chain seq x y z
N MET A 1 -19.70 29.98 38.76
CA MET A 1 -18.39 29.58 39.29
C MET A 1 -18.23 28.09 39.07
N ASP A 2 -17.00 27.71 38.78
CA ASP A 2 -16.54 26.55 38.04
C ASP A 2 -16.55 25.20 38.79
N LYS A 3 -16.39 24.11 38.01
CA LYS A 3 -15.69 22.82 38.27
C LYS A 3 -16.51 21.59 37.83
N SER A 4 -16.40 21.05 36.62
CA SER A 4 -15.22 20.58 35.85
C SER A 4 -14.48 19.36 36.42
N ASP A 5 -15.00 18.64 37.40
CA ASP A 5 -14.22 17.60 38.11
C ASP A 5 -14.92 16.23 38.22
N ASP A 6 -15.24 15.55 37.12
CA ASP A 6 -15.09 14.08 37.08
C ASP A 6 -15.07 13.42 35.67
N PHE A 7 -14.37 14.04 34.71
CA PHE A 7 -14.30 13.49 33.34
C PHE A 7 -13.29 12.34 33.16
N PHE A 8 -12.61 11.90 34.23
CA PHE A 8 -11.54 10.90 34.17
C PHE A 8 -11.88 9.66 35.00
N SER A 9 -11.87 8.49 34.36
CA SER A 9 -11.91 7.21 35.05
C SER A 9 -10.76 7.09 36.07
N ALA A 10 -10.93 6.26 37.10
CA ALA A 10 -9.91 6.05 38.15
C ALA A 10 -8.52 5.66 37.61
N TRP A 11 -8.46 5.12 36.39
CA TRP A 11 -7.22 4.90 35.65
C TRP A 11 -6.60 6.19 35.12
N GLY A 12 -7.38 7.10 34.53
CA GLY A 12 -6.91 8.40 34.02
C GLY A 12 -6.32 9.31 35.09
N LYS A 13 -6.80 9.21 36.34
CA LYS A 13 -6.24 9.92 37.50
C LYS A 13 -4.85 9.41 37.94
N LYS A 14 -4.46 8.20 37.53
CA LYS A 14 -3.14 7.59 37.80
C LYS A 14 -2.11 7.86 36.71
N ILE A 15 -2.53 8.47 35.60
CA ILE A 15 -1.64 8.81 34.49
C ILE A 15 -0.92 10.11 34.81
N ASP A 16 0.39 10.08 34.72
CA ASP A 16 1.24 11.27 34.79
C ASP A 16 1.10 12.06 33.48
N TRP A 17 0.11 12.97 33.45
CA TRP A 17 -0.28 13.74 32.26
C TRP A 17 0.84 14.63 31.71
N ASN A 18 1.84 14.98 32.53
CA ASN A 18 3.01 15.73 32.07
C ASN A 18 3.95 14.90 31.18
N LYS A 19 3.83 13.56 31.17
CA LYS A 19 4.53 12.68 30.21
C LYS A 19 3.87 12.63 28.84
N ARG A 20 2.62 13.09 28.71
CA ARG A 20 1.77 12.89 27.52
C ARG A 20 2.18 13.74 26.32
N VAL A 21 2.99 14.78 26.51
CA VAL A 21 3.59 15.57 25.41
C VAL A 21 4.50 14.71 24.50
N THR A 22 4.84 13.49 24.94
CA THR A 22 5.63 12.51 24.18
C THR A 22 4.85 11.29 23.68
N SER A 23 3.52 11.29 23.78
CA SER A 23 2.66 10.15 23.37
C SER A 23 1.66 10.57 22.31
N VAL A 24 1.83 10.05 21.09
CA VAL A 24 0.99 10.35 19.93
C VAL A 24 -0.43 9.84 20.16
N CYS A 25 -1.39 10.72 19.93
CA CYS A 25 -2.80 10.40 19.96
C CYS A 25 -3.19 9.59 18.71
N LYS A 26 -4.19 8.68 18.80
CA LYS A 26 -4.70 7.99 17.60
C LYS A 26 -4.99 9.06 16.52
N PRO A 27 -4.51 8.93 15.27
CA PRO A 27 -4.60 9.99 14.25
C PRO A 27 -6.00 10.56 14.04
N CYS A 28 -7.04 9.74 14.28
CA CYS A 28 -8.44 10.16 14.23
C CYS A 28 -8.81 11.28 15.23
N TRP A 29 -8.05 11.44 16.33
CA TRP A 29 -8.29 12.49 17.33
C TRP A 29 -7.80 13.86 16.88
N GLU A 30 -6.67 13.93 16.18
CA GLU A 30 -6.15 15.18 15.63
C GLU A 30 -6.95 15.61 14.40
N LEU A 31 -7.38 14.64 13.58
CA LEU A 31 -8.08 14.89 12.32
C LEU A 31 -9.60 15.02 12.47
N LYS A 32 -10.18 14.72 13.65
CA LYS A 32 -11.65 14.62 13.88
C LYS A 32 -12.37 13.83 12.79
N TYR A 33 -11.70 12.84 12.23
CA TYR A 33 -12.11 12.03 11.09
C TYR A 33 -11.63 10.61 11.33
N CYS A 34 -12.46 9.60 11.06
CA CYS A 34 -12.03 8.21 11.22
C CYS A 34 -11.31 7.75 9.94
N PRO A 35 -9.99 7.44 9.98
CA PRO A 35 -9.23 7.03 8.79
C PRO A 35 -9.67 5.67 8.25
N TYR A 36 -10.52 4.96 8.98
CA TYR A 36 -11.13 3.70 8.55
C TYR A 36 -12.40 3.90 7.71
N GLY A 37 -12.87 5.14 7.47
CA GLY A 37 -13.91 5.42 6.47
C GLY A 37 -15.20 4.59 6.62
N GLN A 38 -15.71 4.04 5.50
CA GLN A 38 -16.93 3.21 5.43
C GLN A 38 -16.89 1.94 6.29
N LEU A 39 -15.69 1.42 6.59
CA LEU A 39 -15.48 0.31 7.51
C LEU A 39 -15.98 0.61 8.94
N VAL A 40 -16.34 1.86 9.23
CA VAL A 40 -16.97 2.28 10.48
C VAL A 40 -18.49 2.33 10.38
N GLU A 41 -19.03 2.56 9.19
CA GLU A 41 -20.48 2.63 8.94
C GLU A 41 -21.14 1.25 9.08
N ASP A 42 -20.38 0.20 8.83
CA ASP A 42 -20.79 -1.19 9.05
C ASP A 42 -20.79 -1.62 10.54
N PHE A 43 -20.24 -0.79 11.45
CA PHE A 43 -20.17 -1.09 12.88
C PHE A 43 -21.21 -0.29 13.66
N PRO A 44 -21.92 -0.93 14.60
CA PRO A 44 -23.00 -0.28 15.32
C PRO A 44 -22.51 0.87 16.20
N ILE A 45 -23.22 2.00 16.14
CA ILE A 45 -23.09 3.10 17.11
C ILE A 45 -23.66 2.62 18.44
N GLN A 46 -22.82 2.54 19.47
CA GLN A 46 -23.22 2.10 20.79
C GLN A 46 -23.83 3.26 21.59
N THR A 47 -24.92 2.98 22.28
CA THR A 47 -25.57 3.95 23.19
C THR A 47 -24.86 4.08 24.54
N LYS A 48 -23.95 3.14 24.84
CA LYS A 48 -23.06 3.16 26.01
C LYS A 48 -21.64 2.85 25.57
N ASN A 49 -20.71 3.75 25.89
CA ASN A 49 -19.30 3.56 25.59
C ASN A 49 -18.70 2.49 26.51
N ASP A 50 -18.21 1.40 25.93
CA ASP A 50 -17.41 0.36 26.56
C ASP A 50 -15.96 0.38 26.03
N GLU A 51 -15.16 -0.64 26.36
CA GLU A 51 -13.71 -0.65 26.03
C GLU A 51 -13.43 -0.72 24.51
N LYS A 52 -14.32 -1.35 23.74
CA LYS A 52 -14.24 -1.47 22.28
C LYS A 52 -14.82 -0.26 21.54
N SER A 53 -15.58 0.58 22.24
CA SER A 53 -16.24 1.75 21.68
C SER A 53 -15.24 2.89 21.39
N CYS A 54 -15.31 3.42 20.18
CA CYS A 54 -14.57 4.61 19.76
C CYS A 54 -14.97 5.81 20.62
N ARG A 55 -14.00 6.38 21.34
CA ARG A 55 -14.23 7.49 22.28
C ARG A 55 -14.64 8.82 21.61
N ILE A 56 -14.54 8.92 20.29
CA ILE A 56 -14.92 10.12 19.53
C ILE A 56 -16.30 9.94 18.90
N PHE A 57 -16.52 8.81 18.23
CA PHE A 57 -17.69 8.61 17.37
C PHE A 57 -18.70 7.60 17.93
N GLY A 58 -18.38 6.88 19.01
CA GLY A 58 -19.28 5.97 19.71
C GLY A 58 -19.54 4.62 19.00
N HIS A 59 -18.92 4.34 17.86
CA HIS A 59 -19.01 3.04 17.19
C HIS A 59 -18.05 2.01 17.77
N ASP A 60 -18.31 0.72 17.58
CA ASP A 60 -17.32 -0.34 17.84
C ASP A 60 -16.10 -0.14 16.93
N CYS A 61 -14.89 0.01 17.52
CA CYS A 61 -13.70 0.41 16.77
C CYS A 61 -13.10 -0.79 16.01
N PRO A 62 -12.99 -0.75 14.67
CA PRO A 62 -12.42 -1.87 13.90
C PRO A 62 -10.97 -2.18 14.31
N VAL A 63 -10.24 -1.15 14.74
CA VAL A 63 -8.90 -1.26 15.32
C VAL A 63 -8.84 -2.17 16.54
N PHE A 64 -9.90 -2.18 17.35
CA PHE A 64 -10.00 -3.09 18.49
C PHE A 64 -10.00 -4.54 18.01
N TYR A 65 -10.75 -4.87 16.96
CA TYR A 65 -10.88 -6.24 16.46
C TYR A 65 -9.73 -6.69 15.53
N VAL A 66 -9.15 -5.76 14.78
CA VAL A 66 -8.18 -6.06 13.72
C VAL A 66 -6.73 -5.84 14.19
N ALA A 67 -6.53 -5.01 15.21
CA ALA A 67 -5.22 -4.56 15.66
C ALA A 67 -5.00 -4.71 17.18
N GLU A 68 -5.61 -5.71 17.84
CA GLU A 68 -5.38 -5.99 19.29
C GLU A 68 -3.89 -6.03 19.66
N THR A 69 -3.02 -6.49 18.76
CA THR A 69 -1.57 -6.51 18.99
C THR A 69 -0.87 -5.16 18.76
N PHE A 70 -1.48 -4.22 18.03
CA PHE A 70 -0.82 -3.03 17.51
C PHE A 70 -1.34 -1.68 18.02
N THR A 71 -2.42 -1.60 18.78
CA THR A 71 -2.96 -0.26 19.11
C THR A 71 -3.43 -0.03 20.54
N GLU A 72 -3.62 -1.09 21.34
CA GLU A 72 -4.08 -0.93 22.73
C GLU A 72 -3.21 -1.75 23.68
N THR A 73 -2.03 -1.23 24.00
CA THR A 73 -1.21 -1.80 25.07
C THR A 73 -1.65 -1.20 26.41
N LYS A 74 -1.78 -2.05 27.45
CA LYS A 74 -2.02 -1.59 28.85
C LYS A 74 -0.96 -0.59 29.33
N GLU A 75 0.22 -0.63 28.71
CA GLU A 75 1.36 0.23 28.98
C GLU A 75 1.60 1.22 27.84
N LEU A 76 2.08 2.42 28.18
CA LEU A 76 2.51 3.41 27.20
C LEU A 76 3.71 2.86 26.42
N ARG A 77 3.62 2.91 25.08
CA ARG A 77 4.72 2.50 24.21
C ARG A 77 5.89 3.49 24.31
N ARG A 78 7.11 2.98 24.14
CA ARG A 78 8.29 3.85 24.04
C ARG A 78 8.33 4.51 22.67
N ILE A 79 8.18 5.83 22.61
CA ILE A 79 8.23 6.63 21.37
C ILE A 79 9.53 7.44 21.32
N SER A 80 10.64 6.83 21.75
CA SER A 80 11.96 7.48 21.69
C SER A 80 12.62 7.20 20.35
N ARG A 81 13.04 8.23 19.61
CA ARG A 81 13.80 8.04 18.35
C ARG A 81 15.06 7.16 18.52
N PRO A 82 15.85 7.28 19.61
CA PRO A 82 16.97 6.37 19.84
C PRO A 82 16.48 4.96 20.18
N ILE A 83 17.02 3.96 19.47
CA ILE A 83 16.72 2.55 19.70
C ILE A 83 17.64 2.03 20.81
N PRO A 84 17.11 1.57 21.96
CA PRO A 84 17.92 1.03 23.05
C PRO A 84 18.77 -0.17 22.61
N ARG A 85 19.99 -0.30 23.14
CA ARG A 85 20.89 -1.45 22.85
C ARG A 85 20.22 -2.80 23.09
N THR A 86 19.38 -2.90 24.12
CA THR A 86 18.63 -4.14 24.41
C THR A 86 17.74 -4.57 23.24
N ILE A 87 17.07 -3.62 22.58
CA ILE A 87 16.26 -3.89 21.38
C ILE A 87 17.14 -4.20 20.18
N GLN A 88 18.23 -3.44 19.99
CA GLN A 88 19.21 -3.71 18.93
C GLN A 88 19.74 -5.14 18.98
N PHE A 89 20.16 -5.62 20.16
CA PHE A 89 20.65 -6.99 20.33
C PHE A 89 19.59 -8.05 20.02
N LYS A 90 18.34 -7.82 20.44
CA LYS A 90 17.25 -8.76 20.15
C LYS A 90 16.94 -8.83 18.65
N VAL A 91 16.87 -7.68 17.99
CA VAL A 91 16.64 -7.60 16.53
C VAL A 91 17.81 -8.23 15.77
N LEU A 92 19.05 -7.94 16.18
CA LEU A 92 20.26 -8.53 15.60
C LEU A 92 20.23 -10.06 15.70
N LYS A 93 19.87 -10.60 16.87
CA LYS A 93 19.74 -12.05 17.10
C LYS A 93 18.60 -12.66 16.29
N ARG A 94 17.45 -11.96 16.20
CA ARG A 94 16.28 -12.39 15.43
C ARG A 94 16.58 -12.50 13.94
N GLU A 95 17.34 -11.55 13.41
CA GLU A 95 17.53 -11.39 11.96
C GLU A 95 18.87 -11.91 11.47
N ASN A 96 19.73 -12.38 12.36
CA ASN A 96 20.98 -13.09 12.07
C ASN A 96 21.88 -12.33 11.08
N GLN A 97 22.03 -11.01 11.28
CA GLN A 97 22.78 -10.10 10.41
C GLN A 97 22.30 -10.10 8.93
N ILE A 98 21.04 -10.43 8.67
CA ILE A 98 20.46 -10.39 7.32
C ILE A 98 19.57 -9.15 7.18
N CYS A 99 19.82 -8.35 6.13
CA CYS A 99 18.99 -7.20 5.80
C CYS A 99 17.56 -7.65 5.46
N ARG A 100 16.55 -7.10 6.15
CA ARG A 100 15.14 -7.48 5.91
C ARG A 100 14.55 -6.96 4.60
N SER A 101 15.19 -5.98 3.97
CA SER A 101 14.76 -5.46 2.68
C SER A 101 15.34 -6.24 1.51
N CYS A 102 16.65 -6.50 1.48
CA CYS A 102 17.31 -7.14 0.32
C CYS A 102 17.74 -8.59 0.54
N GLY A 103 17.71 -9.11 1.77
CA GLY A 103 18.06 -10.50 2.09
C GLY A 103 19.56 -10.80 2.12
N ASN A 104 20.43 -9.82 1.91
CA ASN A 104 21.89 -10.02 1.97
C ASN A 104 22.41 -9.97 3.42
N SER A 105 23.52 -10.65 3.69
CA SER A 105 24.24 -10.49 4.96
C SER A 105 24.83 -9.08 5.07
N VAL A 106 24.87 -8.55 6.29
CA VAL A 106 25.32 -7.21 6.61
C VAL A 106 26.45 -7.30 7.63
N LEU A 107 27.60 -6.70 7.30
CA LEU A 107 28.73 -6.57 8.23
C LEU A 107 28.35 -5.64 9.39
N ASP A 108 28.91 -5.87 10.58
CA ASP A 108 28.55 -5.14 11.80
C ASP A 108 28.61 -3.60 11.66
N GLU A 109 29.58 -3.09 10.91
CA GLU A 109 29.76 -1.65 10.63
C GLU A 109 28.69 -1.03 9.72
N ASN A 110 27.95 -1.86 8.96
CA ASN A 110 26.94 -1.45 7.99
C ASN A 110 25.50 -1.74 8.45
N ILE A 111 25.34 -2.19 9.70
CA ILE A 111 24.05 -2.49 10.30
C ILE A 111 23.35 -1.19 10.70
N HIS A 112 22.16 -1.00 10.15
CA HIS A 112 21.26 0.08 10.57
C HIS A 112 19.99 -0.53 11.15
N PHE A 113 19.60 -0.07 12.33
CA PHE A 113 18.31 -0.39 12.93
C PHE A 113 17.30 0.67 12.50
N ASP A 114 16.26 0.23 11.84
CA ASP A 114 15.24 1.07 11.22
C ASP A 114 13.85 0.75 11.80
N HIS A 115 12.99 1.76 11.88
CA HIS A 115 11.61 1.58 12.32
C HIS A 115 10.70 1.21 11.14
N ILE A 116 10.09 0.02 11.17
CA ILE A 116 9.12 -0.46 10.18
C ILE A 116 8.01 0.57 9.96
N ILE A 117 7.42 1.13 11.02
CA ILE A 117 6.66 2.37 10.96
C ILE A 117 7.60 3.48 11.43
N PRO A 118 7.96 4.47 10.61
CA PRO A 118 8.91 5.51 10.96
C PRO A 118 8.53 6.22 12.25
N TRP A 119 9.53 6.57 13.06
CA TRP A 119 9.31 7.35 14.27
C TRP A 119 8.57 8.67 13.98
N SER A 120 8.90 9.35 12.87
CA SER A 120 8.22 10.56 12.42
C SER A 120 6.74 10.38 12.09
N LYS A 121 6.29 9.13 11.91
CA LYS A 121 4.92 8.74 11.59
C LYS A 121 4.23 8.05 12.78
N GLY A 122 4.81 8.17 13.98
CA GLY A 122 4.24 7.64 15.22
C GLY A 122 4.62 6.20 15.54
N GLY A 123 5.58 5.62 14.82
CA GLY A 123 6.05 4.26 15.09
C GLY A 123 6.75 4.12 16.44
N ALA A 124 6.43 3.04 17.16
CA ALA A 124 7.00 2.75 18.47
C ALA A 124 8.41 2.18 18.37
N THR A 125 9.24 2.45 19.37
CA THR A 125 10.59 1.89 19.49
C THR A 125 10.53 0.60 20.29
N GLU A 126 9.88 -0.40 19.70
CA GLU A 126 9.68 -1.72 20.25
C GLU A 126 10.25 -2.77 19.29
N GLU A 127 10.68 -3.91 19.81
CA GLU A 127 11.33 -4.98 19.04
C GLU A 127 10.56 -5.39 17.77
N HIS A 128 9.23 -5.40 17.81
CA HIS A 128 8.38 -5.76 16.67
C HIS A 128 8.36 -4.69 15.57
N ASN A 129 8.61 -3.42 15.90
CA ASN A 129 8.61 -2.30 14.96
C ASN A 129 10.03 -1.91 14.52
N ILE A 130 11.08 -2.58 15.04
CA ILE A 130 12.47 -2.36 14.62
C ILE A 130 12.92 -3.51 13.73
N ARG A 131 13.66 -3.20 12.67
CA ARG A 131 14.29 -4.15 11.73
C ARG A 131 15.75 -3.78 11.45
N LEU A 132 16.51 -4.73 10.92
CA LEU A 132 17.88 -4.57 10.45
C LEU A 132 17.88 -4.34 8.95
N LEU A 133 18.51 -3.24 8.53
CA LEU A 133 18.75 -2.89 7.14
C LEU A 133 20.24 -2.65 6.89
N CYS A 134 20.69 -2.91 5.65
CA CYS A 134 21.99 -2.42 5.20
C CYS A 134 21.89 -0.92 4.85
N SER A 135 23.04 -0.24 4.81
CA SER A 135 23.09 1.22 4.56
C SER A 135 22.35 1.65 3.29
N LYS A 136 22.50 0.89 2.19
CA LYS A 136 21.82 1.17 0.90
C LYS A 136 20.30 1.10 1.01
N CYS A 137 19.77 0.02 1.60
CA CYS A 137 18.33 -0.16 1.78
C CYS A 137 17.74 0.89 2.73
N ASN A 138 18.44 1.18 3.82
CA ASN A 138 18.02 2.19 4.79
C ASN A 138 17.92 3.59 4.16
N GLN A 139 18.92 3.97 3.36
CA GLN A 139 18.93 5.25 2.63
C GLN A 139 17.84 5.33 1.56
N LYS A 140 17.64 4.28 0.75
CA LYS A 140 16.59 4.24 -0.30
C LYS A 140 15.20 4.43 0.31
N ARG A 141 14.98 3.87 1.50
CA ARG A 141 13.67 3.84 2.15
C ARG A 141 13.29 5.16 2.82
N SER A 142 14.21 5.81 3.51
CA SER A 142 13.92 7.04 4.29
C SER A 142 12.73 6.84 5.25
N ASN A 143 11.73 7.73 5.22
CA ASN A 143 10.49 7.66 5.98
C ASN A 143 9.30 7.10 5.16
N ASN A 144 9.55 6.51 4.00
CA ASN A 144 8.50 5.93 3.15
C ASN A 144 8.22 4.50 3.62
N PHE A 145 7.14 4.33 4.37
CA PHE A 145 6.65 3.02 4.81
C PHE A 145 5.33 2.64 4.16
N GLU A 146 4.65 3.65 3.60
CA GLU A 146 3.35 3.55 2.98
C GLU A 146 3.38 2.56 1.80
N ASP A 147 4.36 2.68 0.90
CA ASP A 147 4.47 1.79 -0.27
C ASP A 147 4.85 0.34 0.08
N GLU A 148 5.39 0.11 1.28
CA GLU A 148 5.83 -1.22 1.74
C GLU A 148 4.77 -1.93 2.58
N TYR A 149 3.99 -1.17 3.37
CA TYR A 149 3.12 -1.73 4.41
C TYR A 149 1.68 -1.22 4.40
N LEU A 150 1.37 -0.11 3.73
CA LEU A 150 -0.02 0.32 3.59
C LEU A 150 -0.63 -0.36 2.36
N VAL A 151 -1.60 -1.20 2.65
CA VAL A 151 -2.54 -1.75 1.68
C VAL A 151 -3.44 -0.59 1.24
N LYS A 152 -3.37 -0.20 -0.04
CA LYS A 152 -4.11 0.95 -0.57
C LYS A 152 -5.58 0.59 -0.85
N ASP A 153 -5.87 -0.69 -1.04
CA ASP A 153 -7.22 -1.21 -1.37
C ASP A 153 -7.51 -2.54 -0.65
N PHE A 154 -8.74 -2.75 -0.19
CA PHE A 154 -9.19 -4.00 0.46
C PHE A 154 -8.97 -5.24 -0.42
N LYS A 155 -9.04 -5.11 -1.75
CA LYS A 155 -8.71 -6.20 -2.70
C LYS A 155 -7.25 -6.68 -2.59
N GLU A 156 -6.33 -5.77 -2.23
CA GLU A 156 -4.89 -6.03 -2.10
C GLU A 156 -4.55 -6.92 -0.89
N LEU A 157 -5.44 -6.95 0.12
CA LEU A 157 -5.29 -7.74 1.35
C LEU A 157 -5.73 -9.20 1.17
N MET A 158 -6.70 -9.46 0.28
CA MET A 158 -7.39 -10.76 0.18
C MET A 158 -7.01 -11.58 -1.06
N GLY A 159 -6.36 -10.97 -2.06
CA GLY A 159 -5.90 -11.68 -3.27
C GLY A 159 -4.48 -12.23 -3.15
N GLU A 160 -4.26 -13.49 -3.56
CA GLU A 160 -2.90 -13.96 -3.81
C GLU A 160 -2.28 -13.17 -4.97
N PRO A 161 -0.99 -12.78 -4.89
CA PRO A 161 -0.35 -12.11 -6.00
C PRO A 161 -0.34 -13.01 -7.24
N TYR A 162 -0.65 -12.45 -8.40
CA TYR A 162 -0.64 -13.14 -9.68
C TYR A 162 0.78 -13.47 -10.13
N ASP A 163 0.93 -14.51 -10.95
CA ASP A 163 2.17 -14.74 -11.68
C ASP A 163 2.34 -13.73 -12.82
N VAL A 164 3.57 -13.54 -13.29
CA VAL A 164 3.91 -12.54 -14.34
C VAL A 164 3.13 -12.72 -15.65
N ASP A 165 2.59 -13.92 -15.91
CA ASP A 165 1.69 -14.23 -17.02
C ASP A 165 0.44 -13.34 -17.05
N ILE A 166 0.06 -12.73 -15.93
CA ILE A 166 -1.04 -11.79 -15.87
C ILE A 166 -0.81 -10.57 -16.78
N VAL A 167 0.46 -10.17 -16.99
CA VAL A 167 0.79 -9.04 -17.87
C VAL A 167 0.40 -9.37 -19.31
N GLU A 168 0.69 -10.59 -19.78
CA GLU A 168 0.30 -11.08 -21.10
C GLU A 168 -1.22 -11.14 -21.26
N PHE A 169 -1.93 -11.56 -20.22
CA PHE A 169 -3.39 -11.51 -20.23
C PHE A 169 -3.89 -10.07 -20.41
N PHE A 170 -3.32 -9.11 -19.69
CA PHE A 170 -3.74 -7.71 -19.79
C PHE A 170 -3.37 -7.07 -21.12
N THR A 171 -2.25 -7.42 -21.75
CA THR A 171 -1.92 -6.91 -23.09
C THR A 171 -2.98 -7.36 -24.09
N ILE A 172 -3.41 -8.63 -24.04
CA ILE A 172 -4.49 -9.15 -24.89
C ILE A 172 -5.83 -8.47 -24.58
N ALA A 173 -6.20 -8.37 -23.30
CA ALA A 173 -7.48 -7.80 -22.89
C ALA A 173 -7.60 -6.32 -23.27
N ILE A 174 -6.55 -5.52 -23.04
CA ILE A 174 -6.56 -4.09 -23.35
C ILE A 174 -6.50 -3.86 -24.87
N SER A 175 -5.72 -4.64 -25.61
CA SER A 175 -5.72 -4.62 -27.09
C SER A 175 -7.14 -4.84 -27.64
N TYR A 176 -7.85 -5.85 -27.14
CA TYR A 176 -9.22 -6.11 -27.54
C TYR A 176 -10.18 -4.98 -27.13
N GLY A 177 -9.98 -4.40 -25.95
CA GLY A 177 -10.76 -3.24 -25.50
C GLY A 177 -10.58 -2.02 -26.42
N HIS A 178 -9.38 -1.79 -26.93
CA HIS A 178 -9.11 -0.72 -27.91
C HIS A 178 -9.82 -0.98 -29.24
N GLU A 179 -9.80 -2.22 -29.75
CA GLU A 179 -10.53 -2.60 -30.96
C GLU A 179 -12.03 -2.30 -30.84
N LEU A 180 -12.64 -2.71 -29.72
CA LEU A 180 -14.05 -2.45 -29.44
C LEU A 180 -14.35 -0.97 -29.32
N LYS A 181 -13.49 -0.21 -28.62
CA LYS A 181 -13.65 1.23 -28.48
C LYS A 181 -13.59 1.95 -29.82
N LYS A 182 -12.72 1.51 -30.72
CA LYS A 182 -12.61 2.05 -32.08
C LYS A 182 -13.85 1.77 -32.93
N LEU A 183 -14.50 0.61 -32.73
CA LEU A 183 -15.72 0.22 -33.44
C LEU A 183 -16.98 0.91 -32.90
N ASN A 184 -17.12 0.94 -31.57
CA ASN A 184 -18.35 1.36 -30.90
C ASN A 184 -18.30 2.82 -30.40
N ASN A 185 -17.13 3.46 -30.42
CA ASN A 185 -16.87 4.79 -29.87
C ASN A 185 -17.20 4.91 -28.36
N GLU A 186 -17.24 3.77 -27.65
CA GLU A 186 -17.51 3.65 -26.22
C GLU A 186 -16.54 2.66 -25.59
N ASN A 187 -16.30 2.77 -24.28
CA ASN A 187 -15.45 1.78 -23.59
C ASN A 187 -16.12 0.39 -23.58
N PRO A 188 -15.34 -0.69 -23.67
CA PRO A 188 -15.84 -2.06 -23.65
C PRO A 188 -16.55 -2.38 -22.33
N THR A 189 -17.66 -3.10 -22.44
CA THR A 189 -18.46 -3.59 -21.32
C THR A 189 -18.05 -5.01 -20.92
N ALA A 190 -18.51 -5.47 -19.75
CA ALA A 190 -18.30 -6.85 -19.31
C ALA A 190 -18.85 -7.87 -20.31
N ARG A 191 -19.95 -7.54 -20.99
CA ARG A 191 -20.55 -8.40 -22.02
C ARG A 191 -19.62 -8.57 -23.22
N ASP A 192 -18.98 -7.48 -23.65
CA ASP A 192 -18.07 -7.54 -24.81
C ASP A 192 -16.85 -8.44 -24.52
N TYR A 193 -16.35 -8.40 -23.28
CA TYR A 193 -15.31 -9.31 -22.81
C TYR A 193 -15.83 -10.75 -22.68
N ALA A 194 -17.04 -10.96 -22.17
CA ALA A 194 -17.64 -12.28 -22.06
C ALA A 194 -17.81 -12.96 -23.42
N GLU A 195 -18.23 -12.22 -24.45
CA GLU A 195 -18.37 -12.73 -25.82
C GLU A 195 -17.04 -13.24 -26.38
N ARG A 196 -15.91 -12.67 -25.95
CA ARG A 196 -14.56 -13.06 -26.39
C ARG A 196 -13.95 -14.18 -25.55
N PHE A 197 -14.07 -14.10 -24.23
CA PHE A 197 -13.31 -14.93 -23.29
C PHE A 197 -14.15 -16.01 -22.59
N ALA A 198 -15.48 -15.87 -22.56
CA ALA A 198 -16.38 -16.70 -21.77
C ALA A 198 -17.65 -17.15 -22.53
N ASN A 199 -17.63 -17.16 -23.88
CA ASN A 199 -18.77 -17.54 -24.72
C ASN A 199 -20.09 -16.79 -24.40
N GLY A 200 -19.99 -15.56 -23.89
CA GLY A 200 -21.11 -14.71 -23.53
C GLY A 200 -21.60 -14.81 -22.09
N ASP A 201 -21.03 -15.71 -21.27
CA ASP A 201 -21.35 -15.80 -19.85
C ASP A 201 -20.58 -14.72 -19.07
N VAL A 202 -21.29 -13.73 -18.54
CA VAL A 202 -20.69 -12.66 -17.73
C VAL A 202 -20.45 -13.17 -16.31
N SER A 203 -19.20 -13.11 -15.87
CA SER A 203 -18.81 -13.34 -14.49
C SER A 203 -18.18 -12.09 -13.87
N LEU A 204 -17.83 -12.19 -12.58
CA LEU A 204 -17.06 -11.15 -11.88
C LEU A 204 -15.72 -10.84 -12.56
N PHE A 205 -15.16 -11.78 -13.32
CA PHE A 205 -13.90 -11.59 -14.03
C PHE A 205 -14.05 -10.58 -15.17
N GLU A 206 -15.06 -10.73 -16.02
CA GLU A 206 -15.32 -9.84 -17.15
C GLU A 206 -15.74 -8.44 -16.69
N GLU A 207 -16.53 -8.35 -15.62
CA GLU A 207 -16.84 -7.08 -14.95
C GLU A 207 -15.57 -6.37 -14.49
N HIS A 208 -14.63 -7.12 -13.93
CA HIS A 208 -13.37 -6.56 -13.46
C HIS A 208 -12.50 -6.04 -14.60
N ILE A 209 -12.40 -6.77 -15.71
CA ILE A 209 -11.61 -6.33 -16.88
C ILE A 209 -12.19 -5.05 -17.49
N ALA A 210 -13.52 -4.98 -17.64
CA ALA A 210 -14.19 -3.78 -18.15
C ALA A 210 -13.96 -2.57 -17.24
N THR A 211 -13.98 -2.79 -15.93
CA THR A 211 -13.67 -1.77 -14.91
C THR A 211 -12.23 -1.29 -15.05
N ILE A 212 -11.27 -2.22 -15.14
CA ILE A 212 -9.84 -1.91 -15.29
C ILE A 212 -9.59 -1.09 -16.56
N TYR A 213 -10.18 -1.49 -17.69
CA TYR A 213 -10.03 -0.73 -18.94
C TYR A 213 -10.54 0.70 -18.78
N SER A 214 -11.70 0.88 -18.14
CA SER A 214 -12.30 2.20 -17.91
C SER A 214 -11.45 3.05 -16.96
N GLU A 215 -10.89 2.46 -15.91
CA GLU A 215 -9.97 3.12 -14.98
C GLU A 215 -8.68 3.55 -15.67
N LEU A 216 -8.06 2.70 -16.49
CA LEU A 216 -6.87 3.03 -17.27
C LEU A 216 -7.16 4.14 -18.29
N SER A 217 -8.28 4.04 -19.00
CA SER A 217 -8.73 5.10 -19.92
C SER A 217 -8.92 6.43 -19.18
N SER A 218 -9.51 6.42 -17.99
CA SER A 218 -9.65 7.63 -17.18
C SER A 218 -8.28 8.16 -16.72
N PHE A 219 -7.41 7.27 -16.24
CA PHE A 219 -6.08 7.60 -15.75
C PHE A 219 -5.23 8.29 -16.83
N PHE A 220 -5.12 7.73 -18.03
CA PHE A 220 -4.27 8.27 -19.09
C PHE A 220 -4.84 9.51 -19.80
N ASN A 221 -6.14 9.78 -19.62
CA ASN A 221 -6.80 11.01 -20.06
C ASN A 221 -6.85 12.08 -18.96
N SER A 222 -6.48 11.74 -17.73
CA SER A 222 -6.40 12.68 -16.62
C SER A 222 -5.04 13.39 -16.57
N LYS A 223 -4.88 14.32 -15.63
CA LYS A 223 -3.61 14.98 -15.38
C LYS A 223 -2.59 13.96 -14.86
N LYS A 224 -1.36 13.99 -15.42
CA LYS A 224 -0.23 13.18 -14.96
C LYS A 224 -0.09 13.23 -13.42
N PRO A 225 0.05 12.08 -12.75
CA PRO A 225 0.35 12.02 -11.32
C PRO A 225 1.64 12.78 -10.96
N GLU A 226 1.76 13.28 -9.73
CA GLU A 226 2.97 13.96 -9.26
C GLU A 226 4.15 13.00 -9.09
N GLU A 227 3.85 11.72 -8.81
CA GLU A 227 4.83 10.66 -8.56
C GLU A 227 5.61 10.22 -9.80
N LEU A 228 5.05 10.45 -11.00
CA LEU A 228 5.65 10.08 -12.28
C LEU A 228 6.25 11.31 -12.96
N ASN A 229 7.44 11.19 -13.54
CA ASN A 229 7.93 12.22 -14.45
C ASN A 229 7.22 12.12 -15.82
N GLN A 230 7.45 13.11 -16.70
CA GLN A 230 6.75 13.14 -17.99
C GLN A 230 7.07 11.92 -18.85
N ASN A 231 8.34 11.53 -18.97
CA ASN A 231 8.76 10.39 -19.78
C ASN A 231 8.20 9.08 -19.24
N GLU A 232 8.17 8.88 -17.92
CA GLU A 232 7.60 7.69 -17.28
C GLU A 232 6.10 7.56 -17.55
N PHE A 233 5.37 8.69 -17.54
CA PHE A 233 3.93 8.68 -17.83
C PHE A 233 3.64 8.43 -19.31
N GLU A 234 4.37 9.07 -20.23
CA GLU A 234 4.22 8.84 -21.66
C GLU A 234 4.64 7.42 -22.06
N LEU A 235 5.71 6.86 -21.47
CA LEU A 235 6.09 5.46 -21.64
C LEU A 235 4.93 4.53 -21.32
N LEU A 236 4.29 4.69 -20.16
CA LEU A 236 3.15 3.86 -19.77
C LEU A 236 1.96 4.06 -20.72
N LYS A 237 1.68 5.31 -21.09
CA LYS A 237 0.54 5.67 -21.93
C LYS A 237 0.65 5.05 -23.32
N GLU A 238 1.84 5.13 -23.92
CA GLU A 238 2.13 4.57 -25.24
C GLU A 238 2.21 3.04 -25.19
N ARG A 239 2.93 2.48 -24.20
CA ARG A 239 3.01 1.03 -23.99
C ARG A 239 1.64 0.35 -23.97
N TRP A 240 0.68 0.95 -23.26
CA TRP A 240 -0.67 0.41 -23.12
C TRP A 240 -1.65 0.89 -24.20
N GLY A 241 -1.17 1.51 -25.28
CA GLY A 241 -1.99 1.88 -26.45
C GLY A 241 -2.99 2.98 -26.22
N PHE A 242 -2.82 3.82 -25.18
CA PHE A 242 -3.69 4.97 -24.93
C PHE A 242 -3.28 6.21 -25.75
N VAL A 243 -2.35 6.06 -26.69
CA VAL A 243 -1.97 7.06 -27.70
C VAL A 243 -2.55 6.70 -29.07
N ASP A 244 -2.33 5.47 -29.53
CA ASP A 244 -2.59 5.01 -30.90
C ASP A 244 -3.37 3.69 -31.00
N SER A 245 -3.79 3.13 -29.86
CA SER A 245 -4.48 1.84 -29.74
C SER A 245 -3.63 0.59 -29.98
N GLU A 246 -2.31 0.72 -30.11
CA GLU A 246 -1.39 -0.41 -30.26
C GLU A 246 -0.66 -0.73 -28.95
N ILE A 247 -0.43 -2.02 -28.67
CA ILE A 247 0.30 -2.45 -27.47
C ILE A 247 1.76 -2.72 -27.83
N TYR A 248 2.68 -2.17 -27.06
CA TYR A 248 4.13 -2.27 -27.30
C TYR A 248 4.85 -3.02 -26.17
N TYR A 249 5.90 -3.75 -26.51
CA TYR A 249 6.75 -4.43 -25.53
C TYR A 249 7.47 -3.44 -24.61
N LEU A 250 7.63 -3.78 -23.33
CA LEU A 250 8.17 -2.85 -22.33
C LEU A 250 9.60 -2.49 -22.68
N LYS A 251 10.36 -3.49 -23.14
CA LYS A 251 11.75 -3.34 -23.53
C LYS A 251 11.92 -2.32 -24.65
N ASP A 252 11.04 -2.34 -25.65
CA ASP A 252 11.12 -1.43 -26.79
C ASP A 252 10.78 0.00 -26.34
N MET A 253 9.76 0.16 -25.49
CA MET A 253 9.40 1.47 -24.95
C MET A 253 10.46 2.03 -23.99
N CYS A 254 11.09 1.18 -23.18
CA CYS A 254 12.22 1.58 -22.35
C CYS A 254 13.39 2.10 -23.18
N GLU A 255 13.67 1.50 -24.34
CA GLU A 255 14.69 1.98 -25.27
C GLU A 255 14.32 3.34 -25.88
N VAL A 256 13.06 3.54 -26.31
CA VAL A 256 12.57 4.80 -26.88
C VAL A 256 12.64 5.96 -25.89
N TYR A 257 12.29 5.73 -24.63
CA TYR A 257 12.23 6.76 -23.58
C TYR A 257 13.51 6.87 -22.74
N GLU A 258 14.57 6.14 -23.09
CA GLU A 258 15.86 6.11 -22.37
C GLU A 258 15.72 5.75 -20.87
N ILE A 259 14.84 4.79 -20.55
CA ILE A 259 14.59 4.30 -19.19
C ILE A 259 15.19 2.90 -19.01
N GLU A 260 15.91 2.67 -17.91
CA GLU A 260 16.42 1.32 -17.59
C GLU A 260 15.28 0.32 -17.43
N ILE A 261 15.42 -0.90 -17.96
CA ILE A 261 14.35 -1.89 -17.98
C ILE A 261 13.85 -2.26 -16.57
N GLU A 262 14.75 -2.33 -15.59
CA GLU A 262 14.41 -2.55 -14.19
C GLU A 262 13.48 -1.45 -13.66
N LYS A 263 13.77 -0.19 -14.02
CA LYS A 263 12.96 0.96 -13.65
C LYS A 263 11.62 0.96 -14.38
N GLY A 264 11.58 0.60 -15.67
CA GLY A 264 10.34 0.41 -16.43
C GLY A 264 9.41 -0.62 -15.77
N VAL A 265 9.96 -1.76 -15.34
CA VAL A 265 9.20 -2.80 -14.62
C VAL A 265 8.70 -2.29 -13.27
N GLU A 266 9.51 -1.53 -12.51
CA GLU A 266 9.07 -0.92 -11.26
C GLU A 266 7.89 0.05 -11.46
N ILE A 267 7.95 0.89 -12.50
CA ILE A 267 6.89 1.86 -12.84
C ILE A 267 5.60 1.13 -13.23
N GLU A 268 5.69 0.10 -14.08
CA GLU A 268 4.53 -0.68 -14.49
C GLU A 268 3.92 -1.48 -13.32
N LYS A 269 4.76 -2.07 -12.46
CA LYS A 269 4.27 -2.69 -11.21
C LYS A 269 3.50 -1.69 -10.35
N SER A 270 3.93 -0.42 -10.31
CA SER A 270 3.21 0.63 -9.60
C SER A 270 1.85 0.93 -10.23
N LEU A 271 1.74 0.90 -11.56
CA LEU A 271 0.46 1.01 -12.28
C LEU A 271 -0.48 -0.15 -11.91
N PHE A 272 0.01 -1.40 -11.97
CA PHE A 272 -0.77 -2.58 -11.59
C PHE A 272 -1.28 -2.50 -10.15
N LYS A 273 -0.44 -2.08 -9.20
CA LYS A 273 -0.86 -1.87 -7.82
C LYS A 273 -1.98 -0.83 -7.71
N ARG A 274 -1.94 0.23 -8.53
CA ARG A 274 -2.95 1.30 -8.54
C ARG A 274 -4.34 0.81 -8.96
N ILE A 275 -4.38 -0.20 -9.82
CA ILE A 275 -5.62 -0.86 -10.27
C ILE A 275 -5.93 -2.14 -9.45
N GLY A 276 -5.32 -2.28 -8.26
CA GLY A 276 -5.61 -3.37 -7.33
C GLY A 276 -4.97 -4.72 -7.67
N ILE A 277 -3.96 -4.75 -8.55
CA ILE A 277 -3.32 -5.97 -9.04
C ILE A 277 -1.91 -6.08 -8.46
N ARG A 278 -1.66 -7.21 -7.79
CA ARG A 278 -0.32 -7.57 -7.29
C ARG A 278 0.26 -8.67 -8.14
N VAL A 279 1.50 -8.48 -8.58
CA VAL A 279 2.25 -9.50 -9.31
C VAL A 279 3.44 -9.95 -8.46
N LYS A 280 3.71 -11.26 -8.45
CA LYS A 280 4.81 -11.86 -7.69
C LYS A 280 6.15 -11.24 -8.12
N ASP A 281 7.01 -11.02 -7.14
CA ASP A 281 8.32 -10.40 -7.35
C ASP A 281 9.42 -11.45 -7.30
N ARG A 282 9.61 -12.20 -8.39
CA ARG A 282 10.72 -13.16 -8.52
C ARG A 282 11.82 -12.57 -9.42
N ARG A 283 13.09 -12.78 -9.06
CA ARG A 283 14.24 -12.33 -9.87
C ARG A 283 14.23 -12.86 -11.32
N THR A 284 13.59 -14.00 -11.57
CA THR A 284 13.46 -14.61 -12.89
C THR A 284 12.47 -13.87 -13.80
N ASP A 285 11.58 -13.08 -13.22
CA ASP A 285 10.39 -12.59 -13.93
C ASP A 285 10.69 -11.30 -14.69
N LEU A 286 11.79 -10.60 -14.38
CA LEU A 286 12.28 -9.41 -15.11
C LEU A 286 12.37 -9.67 -16.62
N LYS A 287 12.99 -10.79 -17.03
CA LYS A 287 13.14 -11.14 -18.45
C LYS A 287 11.80 -11.42 -19.13
N LYS A 288 10.85 -12.03 -18.40
CA LYS A 288 9.55 -12.39 -18.92
C LYS A 288 8.67 -11.15 -19.06
N TRP A 289 8.65 -10.31 -18.01
CA TRP A 289 7.97 -9.02 -17.99
C TRP A 289 8.45 -8.08 -19.10
N SER A 290 9.76 -8.01 -19.35
CA SER A 290 10.31 -7.15 -20.40
C SER A 290 9.89 -7.53 -21.83
N ARG A 291 9.41 -8.77 -22.01
CA ARG A 291 8.99 -9.34 -23.30
C ARG A 291 7.48 -9.36 -23.47
N TYR A 292 6.74 -8.87 -22.48
CA TYR A 292 5.35 -8.48 -22.60
C TYR A 292 5.31 -6.97 -22.75
#